data_AF-A0A3A4KAP1-F1
#
_entry.id   AF-A0A3A4KAP1-F1
#
_cell.length_a   1.000
_cell.length_b   1.000
_cell.length_c   1.000
_cell.angle_alpha   90.00
_cell.angle_beta   90.00
_cell.angle_gamma   90.00
#
_symmetry.space_group_name_H-M   'P 1'
#
loop_
_entity.id
_entity.type
_entity.pdbx_description
1 polymer ?
#
loop_
_entity_poly.entity_id
_entity_poly.type
_entity_poly.pdbx_seq_one_letter_code
_entity_poly.pdbx_strand_id
1 'polypeptide(L)'
;MADKVEVTPHELRKVADDLDGSARNVKAVLDRLAGARHAHEGKWGGDDFGKQFSGGNGYKKGAENLDSAVGSKVQLLHDYAGGLRGGADELEGAEDDNRRRFKS
;
A
#
# COMPACT_ATOMS: atom_id res chain seq x y z
N MET A 1 5.75 -35.72 -5.52
CA MET A 1 4.75 -35.39 -4.50
C MET A 1 5.02 -33.94 -4.15
N ALA A 2 4.06 -33.04 -4.37
CA ALA A 2 4.27 -31.63 -4.03
C ALA A 2 4.42 -31.54 -2.51
N ASP A 3 5.50 -30.90 -2.03
CA ASP A 3 5.62 -30.54 -0.63
C ASP A 3 4.33 -29.85 -0.21
N LYS A 4 3.74 -30.34 0.87
CA LYS A 4 2.47 -29.83 1.37
C LYS A 4 2.70 -28.36 1.70
N VAL A 5 2.14 -27.47 0.89
CA VAL A 5 2.15 -26.03 1.15
C VAL A 5 1.21 -25.80 2.33
N GLU A 6 1.73 -26.00 3.54
CA GLU A 6 1.06 -25.61 4.77
C GLU A 6 1.33 -24.12 4.98
N VAL A 7 0.29 -23.32 4.86
CA VAL A 7 0.31 -21.91 5.27
C VAL A 7 -0.57 -21.82 6.50
N THR A 8 0.00 -21.31 7.60
CA THR A 8 -0.74 -21.13 8.85
C THR A 8 -1.46 -19.78 8.87
N PRO A 9 -2.58 -19.66 9.61
CA PRO A 9 -3.22 -18.35 9.84
C PRO A 9 -2.24 -17.31 10.40
N HIS A 10 -1.32 -17.75 11.25
CA HIS A 10 -0.27 -16.89 11.81
C HIS A 10 0.65 -16.32 10.73
N GLU A 11 1.10 -17.13 9.77
CA GLU A 11 1.96 -16.66 8.68
C GLU A 11 1.23 -15.67 7.76
N LEU A 12 -0.05 -15.91 7.46
CA LEU A 12 -0.87 -14.96 6.70
C LEU A 12 -0.95 -13.60 7.40
N ARG A 13 -1.20 -13.59 8.71
CA ARG A 13 -1.25 -12.35 9.50
C ARG A 13 0.10 -11.65 9.55
N LYS A 14 1.20 -12.39 9.68
CA LYS A 14 2.54 -11.81 9.66
C LYS A 14 2.84 -11.11 8.32
N VAL A 15 2.53 -11.76 7.20
CA VAL A 15 2.72 -11.14 5.88
C VAL A 15 1.81 -9.92 5.71
N ALA A 16 0.58 -9.97 6.22
CA ALA A 16 -0.30 -8.80 6.22
C ALA A 16 0.31 -7.62 6.98
N ASP A 17 0.91 -7.86 8.15
CA ASP A 17 1.59 -6.83 8.94
C ASP A 17 2.83 -6.26 8.23
N ASP A 18 3.61 -7.11 7.56
CA ASP A 18 4.77 -6.68 6.76
C ASP A 18 4.36 -5.81 5.55
N LEU A 19 3.23 -6.13 4.90
CA LEU A 19 2.66 -5.34 3.82
C LEU A 19 2.15 -3.98 4.32
N ASP A 20 1.43 -3.97 5.45
CA ASP A 20 0.99 -2.73 6.09
C ASP A 20 2.17 -1.85 6.51
N GLY A 21 3.24 -2.44 7.04
CA GLY A 21 4.47 -1.74 7.39
C GLY A 21 5.12 -1.10 6.15
N SER A 22 5.20 -1.85 5.05
CA SER A 22 5.72 -1.35 3.77
C SER A 22 4.86 -0.21 3.21
N ALA A 23 3.54 -0.35 3.25
CA ALA A 23 2.58 0.67 2.83
C ALA A 23 2.76 1.98 3.61
N ARG A 24 2.88 1.89 4.95
CA ARG A 24 3.14 3.04 5.83
C ARG A 24 4.45 3.74 5.50
N ASN A 25 5.52 2.98 5.27
CA ASN A 25 6.83 3.55 4.93
C ASN A 25 6.79 4.29 3.60
N VAL A 26 6.19 3.70 2.57
CA VAL A 26 6.04 4.34 1.25
C VAL A 26 5.19 5.61 1.36
N LYS A 27 4.08 5.55 2.10
CA LYS A 27 3.23 6.72 2.34
C LYS A 27 3.99 7.83 3.07
N ALA A 28 4.78 7.50 4.10
CA ALA A 28 5.55 8.50 4.85
C ALA A 28 6.58 9.22 3.97
N VAL A 29 7.23 8.51 3.03
CA VAL A 29 8.13 9.12 2.05
C VAL A 29 7.37 10.07 1.12
N LEU A 30 6.19 9.64 0.63
CA LEU A 30 5.35 10.47 -0.24
C LEU A 30 4.86 11.73 0.48
N ASP A 31 4.40 11.60 1.72
CA ASP A 31 3.95 12.72 2.55
C ASP A 31 5.11 13.72 2.80
N ARG A 32 6.32 13.21 3.04
CA ARG A 32 7.52 14.06 3.20
C ARG A 32 7.89 14.79 1.91
N LEU A 33 7.78 14.11 0.77
CA LEU A 33 7.99 14.72 -0.54
C LEU A 33 6.92 15.78 -0.84
N ALA A 34 5.65 15.50 -0.54
CA ALA A 34 4.56 16.46 -0.68
C ALA A 34 4.80 17.72 0.18
N GLY A 35 5.18 17.54 1.45
CA GLY A 35 5.52 18.65 2.34
C GLY A 35 6.69 19.50 1.81
N ALA A 36 7.75 18.85 1.33
CA ALA A 36 8.88 19.55 0.71
C ALA A 36 8.44 20.31 -0.55
N ARG A 37 7.65 19.68 -1.44
CA ARG A 37 7.14 20.33 -2.66
C ARG A 37 6.30 21.55 -2.32
N HIS A 38 5.35 21.46 -1.39
CA HIS A 38 4.51 22.61 -1.00
C HIS A 38 5.33 23.79 -0.47
N ALA A 39 6.43 23.55 0.24
CA ALA A 39 7.32 24.63 0.71
C ALA A 39 8.05 25.38 -0.43
N HIS A 40 8.13 24.77 -1.62
CA HIS A 40 8.83 25.28 -2.79
C HIS A 40 7.93 25.53 -4.01
N GLU A 41 6.65 25.18 -3.90
CA GLU A 41 5.68 25.31 -4.98
C GLU A 41 5.46 26.78 -5.36
N GLY A 42 5.36 27.06 -6.66
CA GLY A 42 5.14 28.42 -7.18
C GLY A 42 6.35 29.36 -7.10
N LYS A 43 7.45 28.97 -6.46
CA LYS A 43 8.70 29.76 -6.46
C LYS A 43 9.40 29.79 -7.82
N TRP A 44 9.09 28.83 -8.68
CA TRP A 44 9.63 28.67 -10.03
C TRP A 44 8.45 28.53 -10.98
N GLY A 45 8.57 28.96 -12.23
CA GLY A 45 7.53 28.68 -13.22
C GLY A 45 6.38 29.67 -13.32
N GLY A 46 6.50 30.84 -12.69
CA GLY A 46 5.54 31.95 -12.78
C GLY A 46 5.87 32.98 -13.88
N ASP A 47 7.07 32.90 -14.47
CA ASP A 47 7.53 33.73 -15.57
C ASP A 47 7.35 33.03 -16.93
N ASP A 48 7.51 33.76 -18.03
CA ASP A 48 7.25 33.23 -19.37
C ASP A 48 8.21 32.08 -19.76
N PHE A 49 9.45 32.10 -19.26
CA PHE A 49 10.39 30.98 -19.43
C PHE A 49 10.02 29.77 -18.59
N GLY A 50 9.55 29.98 -17.36
CA GLY A 50 9.25 28.94 -16.40
C GLY A 50 7.89 28.26 -16.61
N LYS A 51 6.93 28.90 -17.30
CA LYS A 51 5.59 28.33 -17.57
C LYS A 51 5.62 26.94 -18.22
N GLN A 52 6.60 26.69 -19.10
CA GLN A 52 6.76 25.37 -19.73
C GLN A 52 7.18 24.28 -18.73
N PHE A 53 7.85 24.65 -17.64
CA PHE A 53 8.31 23.73 -16.61
C PHE A 53 7.25 23.49 -15.52
N SER A 54 6.37 24.48 -15.27
CA SER A 54 5.30 24.37 -14.28
C SER A 54 3.98 23.83 -14.82
N GLY A 55 3.63 24.18 -16.07
CA GLY A 55 2.40 23.79 -16.73
C GLY A 55 2.51 22.50 -17.56
N GLY A 56 1.42 22.10 -18.20
CA GLY A 56 1.37 20.90 -19.05
C GLY A 56 1.77 19.63 -18.30
N ASN A 57 2.79 18.93 -18.80
CA ASN A 57 3.41 17.75 -18.14
C ASN A 57 4.57 18.14 -17.20
N GLY A 58 4.66 19.41 -16.81
CA GLY A 58 5.67 19.94 -15.90
C GLY A 58 5.52 19.44 -14.45
N TYR A 59 6.30 20.04 -13.54
CA TYR A 59 6.45 19.51 -12.18
C TYR A 59 5.14 19.44 -11.37
N LYS A 60 4.14 20.29 -11.67
CA LYS A 60 2.82 20.24 -11.02
C LYS A 60 2.09 18.94 -11.38
N LYS A 61 1.97 18.66 -12.67
CA LYS A 61 1.35 17.43 -13.17
C LYS A 61 2.16 16.20 -12.78
N GLY A 62 3.48 16.30 -12.80
CA GLY A 62 4.38 15.26 -12.30
C GLY A 62 4.14 14.93 -10.82
N ALA A 63 3.93 15.94 -9.99
CA ALA A 63 3.60 15.75 -8.57
C ALA A 63 2.25 15.05 -8.38
N GLU A 64 1.20 15.50 -9.08
CA GLU A 64 -0.12 14.86 -9.05
C GLU A 64 -0.07 13.40 -9.51
N ASN A 65 0.64 13.13 -10.61
CA ASN A 65 0.78 11.79 -11.16
C ASN A 65 1.54 10.87 -10.20
N LEU A 66 2.59 11.39 -9.55
CA LEU A 66 3.35 10.64 -8.55
C LEU A 66 2.47 10.30 -7.35
N ASP A 67 1.71 11.28 -6.84
CA ASP A 67 0.84 11.08 -5.69
C ASP A 67 -0.26 10.06 -5.97
N SER A 68 -0.87 10.14 -7.15
CA SER A 68 -1.87 9.18 -7.60
C SER A 68 -1.30 7.78 -7.79
N ALA A 69 -0.17 7.65 -8.49
CA ALA A 69 0.45 6.36 -8.78
C ALA A 69 0.94 5.66 -7.50
N VAL A 70 1.66 6.38 -6.63
CA VAL A 70 2.17 5.83 -5.38
C VAL A 70 1.02 5.57 -4.41
N GLY A 71 0.06 6.48 -4.29
CA GLY A 71 -1.13 6.29 -3.47
C GLY A 71 -1.91 5.02 -3.86
N SER A 72 -2.06 4.77 -5.16
CA SER A 72 -2.70 3.55 -5.66
C SER A 72 -1.94 2.27 -5.27
N LYS A 73 -0.60 2.30 -5.23
CA LYS A 73 0.20 1.15 -4.78
C LYS A 73 0.11 0.94 -3.27
N VAL A 74 0.11 2.03 -2.49
CA VAL A 74 -0.12 1.97 -1.03
C VAL A 74 -1.47 1.32 -0.74
N GLN A 75 -2.52 1.73 -1.46
CA GLN A 75 -3.85 1.13 -1.31
C GLN A 75 -3.84 -0.37 -1.65
N LEU A 76 -3.19 -0.75 -2.75
CA LEU A 76 -3.08 -2.16 -3.14
C LEU A 76 -2.41 -3.02 -2.05
N LEU A 77 -1.37 -2.50 -1.39
CA LEU A 77 -0.70 -3.21 -0.28
C LEU A 77 -1.65 -3.39 0.92
N HIS A 78 -2.45 -2.37 1.24
CA HIS A 78 -3.47 -2.49 2.28
C HIS A 78 -4.57 -3.50 1.90
N ASP A 79 -5.00 -3.52 0.65
CA ASP A 79 -6.01 -4.48 0.17
C ASP A 79 -5.48 -5.92 0.28
N TYR A 80 -4.21 -6.16 -0.07
CA TYR A 80 -3.56 -7.46 0.11
C TYR A 80 -3.42 -7.84 1.59
N ALA A 81 -3.02 -6.91 2.45
CA ALA A 81 -2.96 -7.16 3.89
C ALA A 81 -4.34 -7.53 4.46
N GLY A 82 -5.39 -6.82 4.03
CA GLY A 82 -6.78 -7.13 4.40
C GLY A 82 -7.22 -8.51 3.93
N GLY A 83 -6.93 -8.87 2.68
CA GLY A 83 -7.25 -10.19 2.13
C GLY A 83 -6.54 -11.33 2.87
N LEU A 84 -5.27 -11.15 3.25
CA LEU A 84 -4.52 -12.14 4.03
C LEU A 84 -5.07 -12.31 5.44
N ARG A 85 -5.48 -11.24 6.11
CA ARG A 85 -6.16 -11.32 7.42
C ARG A 85 -7.49 -12.04 7.31
N GLY A 86 -8.30 -11.70 6.31
CA GLY A 86 -9.57 -12.39 6.05
C GLY A 86 -9.38 -13.89 5.80
N GLY A 87 -8.39 -14.25 4.97
CA GLY A 87 -8.06 -15.66 4.72
C GLY A 87 -7.56 -16.40 5.97
N ALA A 88 -6.83 -15.71 6.87
CA ALA A 88 -6.42 -16.28 8.15
C ALA A 88 -7.63 -16.59 9.05
N ASP A 89 -8.59 -15.66 9.12
CA ASP A 89 -9.81 -15.83 9.92
C ASP A 89 -10.70 -16.96 9.37
N GLU A 90 -10.81 -17.09 8.05
CA GLU A 90 -11.52 -18.20 7.40
C GLU A 90 -10.87 -19.56 7.69
N LEU A 91 -9.54 -19.63 7.66
CA LEU A 91 -8.80 -20.86 7.93
C LEU A 91 -8.96 -21.30 9.39
N GLU A 92 -8.83 -20.38 10.36
CA GLU A 92 -9.08 -20.70 11.77
C GLU A 92 -10.53 -21.14 12.02
N GLY A 93 -11.49 -20.46 11.41
CA GLY A 93 -12.90 -20.84 11.50
C GLY A 93 -13.15 -22.27 11.02
N ALA A 94 -12.56 -22.64 9.87
CA ALA A 94 -12.67 -23.99 9.32
C ALA A 94 -12.01 -25.05 10.23
N GLU A 95 -10.85 -24.75 10.83
CA GLU A 95 -10.18 -25.63 11.79
C GLU A 95 -11.00 -25.84 13.06
N ASP A 96 -11.61 -24.79 13.60
CA ASP A 96 -12.43 -24.86 14.81
C ASP A 96 -13.76 -25.60 14.57
N ASP A 97 -14.38 -25.42 13.41
CA ASP A 97 -15.57 -26.16 13.00
C ASP A 97 -15.27 -27.66 12.84
N ASN A 98 -14.15 -27.99 12.19
CA ASN A 98 -13.68 -29.38 12.10
C ASN A 98 -13.44 -29.96 13.49
N ARG A 99 -12.73 -29.25 14.36
CA ARG A 99 -12.47 -29.69 15.75
C ARG A 99 -13.75 -29.92 16.54
N ARG A 100 -14.79 -29.11 16.35
CA ARG A 100 -16.10 -29.29 16.99
C ARG A 100 -16.82 -30.54 16.48
N ARG A 101 -16.81 -30.78 15.16
CA ARG A 101 -17.48 -31.94 14.53
C ARG A 101 -16.84 -33.28 14.87
N PHE A 102 -15.52 -33.34 14.98
CA PHE A 102 -14.81 -34.60 15.31
C PHE A 102 -14.74 -34.90 16.82
N LYS A 103 -15.25 -34.00 17.68
CA LYS A 103 -15.35 -34.23 19.13
C LYS A 103 -16.76 -34.65 19.59
N SER A 104 -17.75 -34.72 18.68
CA SER A 104 -19.08 -35.32 18.95
C SER A 104 -19.16 -36.72 18.34
#